data_AF-A0A933DX19-F1
#
_entry.id   AF-A0A933DX19-F1
#
_cell.length_a   1.000
_cell.length_b   1.000
_cell.length_c   1.000
_cell.angle_alpha   90.00
_cell.angle_beta   90.00
_cell.angle_gamma   90.00
#
_symmetry.space_group_name_H-M   'P 1'
#
loop_
_entity.id
_entity.type
_entity.pdbx_description
1 polymer ?
#
loop_
_entity_poly.entity_id
_entity_poly.type
_entity_poly.pdbx_seq_one_letter_code
_entity_poly.pdbx_strand_id
1 'polypeptide(L)'
;LAAKDRTEPQGRAIYQASCARCHGLEREGAPNWQQQNPDLTYPPPPHDSTGHTWHHSDGVLYRIVRDGGKAYEGPGFKSAMPPFRDLLSPEETRAVIIYLKSLWGSKERAFQADASLKDPFPDE
;
A
#
# COMPACT_ATOMS: atom_id res chain seq x y z
N LEU A 1 21.97 6.46 10.05
CA LEU A 1 22.23 5.10 9.54
C LEU A 1 21.37 4.05 10.26
N ALA A 2 21.23 4.07 11.59
CA ALA A 2 20.39 3.13 12.35
C ALA A 2 18.87 3.17 12.04
N ALA A 3 18.33 4.26 11.52
CA ALA A 3 16.89 4.39 11.21
C ALA A 3 16.47 3.60 9.95
N LYS A 4 17.30 3.57 8.90
CA LYS A 4 17.00 2.83 7.65
C LYS A 4 16.96 1.31 7.83
N ASP A 5 17.81 0.77 8.72
CA ASP A 5 17.92 -0.69 8.94
C ASP A 5 16.74 -1.30 9.72
N ARG A 6 15.97 -0.48 10.45
CA ARG A 6 14.82 -0.96 11.25
C ARG A 6 13.48 -0.79 10.55
N THR A 7 13.41 0.09 9.54
CA THR A 7 12.16 0.40 8.84
C THR A 7 11.58 -0.80 8.09
N GLU A 8 12.40 -1.58 7.40
CA GLU A 8 11.91 -2.74 6.65
C GLU A 8 11.43 -3.88 7.56
N PRO A 9 12.16 -4.30 8.61
CA PRO A 9 11.64 -5.28 9.58
C PRO A 9 10.36 -4.82 10.28
N GLN A 10 10.27 -3.54 10.66
CA GLN A 10 9.06 -2.97 11.27
C GLN A 10 7.89 -2.98 10.29
N GLY A 11 8.12 -2.52 9.04
CA GLY A 11 7.12 -2.53 7.99
C GLY A 11 6.60 -3.92 7.68
N ARG A 12 7.49 -4.93 7.66
CA ARG A 12 7.09 -6.34 7.51
C ARG A 12 6.22 -6.81 8.66
N ALA A 13 6.56 -6.49 9.90
CA ALA A 13 5.78 -6.88 11.07
C ALA A 13 4.37 -6.24 11.04
N ILE A 14 4.28 -4.95 10.69
CA ILE A 14 3.00 -4.25 10.50
C ILE A 14 2.20 -4.91 9.38
N TYR A 15 2.82 -5.22 8.24
CA TYR A 15 2.15 -5.89 7.13
C TYR A 15 1.51 -7.21 7.56
N GLN A 16 2.27 -8.04 8.27
CA GLN A 16 1.80 -9.34 8.75
C GLN A 16 0.64 -9.20 9.75
N ALA A 17 0.70 -8.23 10.65
CA ALA A 17 -0.33 -8.02 11.67
C ALA A 17 -1.62 -7.39 11.11
N SER A 18 -1.50 -6.49 10.14
CA SER A 18 -2.60 -5.57 9.78
C SER A 18 -3.10 -5.72 8.34
N CYS A 19 -2.24 -6.14 7.41
CA CYS A 19 -2.52 -6.12 5.97
C CYS A 19 -2.74 -7.52 5.39
N ALA A 20 -1.95 -8.49 5.84
CA ALA A 20 -1.89 -9.84 5.27
C ALA A 20 -3.20 -10.61 5.36
N ARG A 21 -4.07 -10.29 6.32
CA ARG A 21 -5.41 -10.90 6.43
C ARG A 21 -6.28 -10.72 5.18
N CYS A 22 -6.01 -9.68 4.39
CA CYS A 22 -6.73 -9.38 3.15
C CYS A 22 -5.84 -9.53 1.92
N HIS A 23 -4.59 -9.07 1.99
CA HIS A 23 -3.66 -9.07 0.85
C HIS A 23 -2.80 -10.34 0.75
N GLY A 24 -2.98 -11.31 1.65
CA GLY A 24 -2.21 -12.55 1.69
C GLY A 24 -0.93 -12.44 2.50
N LEU A 25 -0.48 -13.56 3.08
CA LEU A 25 0.77 -13.61 3.86
C LEU A 25 1.98 -13.40 2.97
N GLU A 26 1.89 -13.85 1.71
CA GLU A 26 2.92 -13.74 0.69
C GLU A 26 2.62 -12.62 -0.30
N ARG A 27 1.66 -11.73 0.00
CA ARG A 27 1.28 -10.56 -0.80
C ARG A 27 0.59 -10.91 -2.12
N GLU A 28 0.06 -12.12 -2.23
CA GLU A 28 -0.56 -12.71 -3.40
C GLU A 28 -1.92 -12.08 -3.77
N GLY A 29 -2.51 -11.29 -2.86
CA GLY A 29 -3.84 -10.72 -3.04
C GLY A 29 -4.94 -11.76 -3.04
N ALA A 30 -6.16 -11.32 -3.32
CA ALA A 30 -7.29 -12.23 -3.49
C ALA A 30 -7.38 -12.72 -4.95
N PRO A 31 -7.91 -13.94 -5.19
CA PRO A 31 -8.27 -14.39 -6.53
C PRO A 31 -9.21 -13.39 -7.23
N ASN A 32 -9.07 -13.25 -8.54
CA ASN A 32 -9.90 -12.35 -9.35
C ASN A 32 -9.91 -10.90 -8.86
N TRP A 33 -8.82 -10.38 -8.27
CA TRP A 33 -8.73 -9.01 -7.76
C TRP A 33 -9.06 -7.91 -8.78
N GLN A 34 -8.99 -8.23 -10.08
CA GLN A 34 -9.36 -7.33 -11.18
C GLN A 34 -10.86 -7.36 -11.53
N GLN A 35 -11.63 -8.29 -10.95
CA GLN A 35 -13.07 -8.42 -11.17
C GLN A 35 -13.82 -7.80 -10.00
N GLN A 36 -14.82 -7.00 -10.33
CA GLN A 36 -15.63 -6.32 -9.33
C GLN A 36 -16.57 -7.33 -8.63
N ASN A 37 -16.69 -7.21 -7.32
CA ASN A 37 -17.65 -7.95 -6.50
C ASN A 37 -19.09 -7.49 -6.79
N PRO A 38 -20.11 -8.28 -6.43
CA PRO A 38 -21.52 -7.88 -6.56
C PRO A 38 -21.88 -6.58 -5.82
N ASP A 39 -21.12 -6.25 -4.77
CA ASP A 39 -21.31 -5.03 -4.00
C ASP A 39 -20.53 -3.81 -4.56
N LEU A 40 -19.97 -3.93 -5.76
CA LEU A 40 -19.17 -2.93 -6.48
C LEU A 40 -17.78 -2.66 -5.91
N THR A 41 -17.31 -3.43 -4.92
CA THR A 41 -15.90 -3.35 -4.47
C THR A 41 -14.99 -4.21 -5.33
N TYR A 42 -13.67 -3.96 -5.29
CA TYR A 42 -12.68 -4.89 -5.82
C TYR A 42 -12.05 -5.71 -4.69
N PRO A 43 -11.74 -7.01 -4.91
CA PRO A 43 -10.94 -7.78 -3.97
C PRO A 43 -9.54 -7.16 -3.78
N PRO A 44 -8.88 -7.41 -2.65
CA PRO A 44 -7.54 -6.88 -2.37
C PRO A 44 -6.54 -7.27 -3.47
N PRO A 45 -5.84 -6.32 -4.12
CA PRO A 45 -4.82 -6.64 -5.12
C PRO A 45 -3.57 -7.27 -4.48
N PRO A 46 -2.77 -8.02 -5.25
CA PRO A 46 -1.42 -8.39 -4.86
C PRO A 46 -0.58 -7.13 -4.62
N HIS A 47 0.35 -7.22 -3.67
CA HIS A 47 1.32 -6.13 -3.42
C HIS A 47 2.71 -6.43 -3.97
N ASP A 48 2.89 -7.56 -4.67
CA ASP A 48 4.09 -7.83 -5.46
C ASP A 48 4.01 -7.22 -6.87
N SER A 49 4.96 -7.56 -7.74
CA SER A 49 5.02 -7.04 -9.11
C SER A 49 3.85 -7.48 -10.02
N THR A 50 3.01 -8.43 -9.61
CA THR A 50 1.83 -8.86 -10.37
C THR A 50 0.60 -7.97 -10.14
N GLY A 51 0.63 -7.17 -9.08
CA GLY A 51 -0.38 -6.16 -8.78
C GLY A 51 -0.09 -4.81 -9.46
N HIS A 52 -0.71 -3.76 -8.93
CA HIS A 52 -0.58 -2.39 -9.47
C HIS A 52 -0.17 -1.35 -8.43
N THR A 53 0.08 -1.74 -7.17
CA THR A 53 0.41 -0.82 -6.08
C THR A 53 1.59 0.10 -6.41
N TRP A 54 2.56 -0.39 -7.17
CA TRP A 54 3.74 0.34 -7.62
C TRP A 54 3.45 1.46 -8.63
N HIS A 55 2.24 1.54 -9.20
CA HIS A 55 1.82 2.69 -10.03
C HIS A 55 1.59 3.97 -9.22
N HIS A 56 1.50 3.86 -7.90
CA HIS A 56 1.10 4.96 -7.03
C HIS A 56 2.29 5.59 -6.30
N SER A 57 2.31 6.93 -6.23
CA SER A 57 3.32 7.70 -5.50
C SER A 57 3.28 7.42 -3.99
N ASP A 58 4.37 7.79 -3.30
CA ASP A 58 4.48 7.71 -1.84
C ASP A 58 3.31 8.42 -1.13
N GLY A 59 2.94 9.65 -1.55
CA GLY A 59 1.83 10.39 -0.97
C GLY A 59 0.48 9.72 -1.16
N VAL A 60 0.24 9.12 -2.33
CA VAL A 60 -0.96 8.32 -2.61
C VAL A 60 -1.05 7.12 -1.71
N LEU A 61 0.00 6.30 -1.69
CA LEU A 61 0.03 5.07 -0.88
C LEU A 61 -0.18 5.40 0.60
N TYR A 62 0.42 6.49 1.06
CA TYR A 62 0.24 6.99 2.43
C TYR A 62 -1.23 7.32 2.72
N ARG A 63 -1.89 8.10 1.86
CA ARG A 63 -3.32 8.44 2.03
C ARG A 63 -4.22 7.21 1.93
N ILE A 64 -3.94 6.25 1.05
CA ILE A 64 -4.69 5.00 0.94
C ILE A 64 -4.63 4.20 2.25
N VAL A 65 -3.44 4.06 2.84
CA VAL A 65 -3.28 3.35 4.12
C VAL A 65 -3.93 4.13 5.25
N ARG A 66 -3.66 5.43 5.36
CA ARG A 66 -4.17 6.27 6.44
C ARG A 66 -5.70 6.40 6.41
N ASP A 67 -6.24 6.82 5.27
CA ASP A 67 -7.63 7.24 5.12
C ASP A 67 -8.53 6.15 4.50
N GLY A 68 -7.95 5.00 4.16
CA GLY A 68 -8.62 3.88 3.51
C GLY A 68 -8.76 4.10 2.01
N GLY A 69 -9.19 3.06 1.29
CA GLY A 69 -9.20 3.09 -0.18
C GLY A 69 -10.22 4.07 -0.78
N LYS A 70 -11.14 4.62 0.02
CA LYS A 70 -12.07 5.70 -0.42
C LYS A 70 -11.38 7.04 -0.64
N ALA A 71 -10.18 7.23 -0.08
CA ALA A 71 -9.35 8.41 -0.36
C ALA A 71 -8.77 8.38 -1.78
N TYR A 72 -8.97 7.27 -2.51
CA TYR A 72 -8.48 7.04 -3.85
C TYR A 72 -9.60 6.64 -4.79
N GLU A 73 -9.37 6.95 -6.06
CA GLU A 73 -10.29 6.79 -7.19
C GLU A 73 -11.58 7.64 -7.13
N GLY A 74 -11.95 8.15 -8.30
CA GLY A 74 -12.85 9.29 -8.47
C GLY A 74 -14.32 9.04 -8.09
N PRO A 75 -15.21 9.97 -8.46
CA PRO A 75 -16.63 9.86 -8.18
C PRO A 75 -17.18 8.48 -8.58
N GLY A 76 -17.67 7.73 -7.60
CA GLY A 76 -18.26 6.40 -7.83
C GLY A 76 -17.36 5.20 -7.53
N PHE A 77 -16.07 5.38 -7.20
CA PHE A 77 -15.26 4.26 -6.71
C PHE A 77 -15.68 3.82 -5.31
N LYS A 78 -15.71 2.50 -5.11
CA LYS A 78 -16.05 1.89 -3.82
C LYS A 78 -14.94 0.94 -3.40
N SER A 79 -14.18 1.34 -2.39
CA SER A 79 -13.20 0.46 -1.76
C SER A 79 -13.72 -0.20 -0.49
N ALA A 80 -13.34 -1.46 -0.28
CA ALA A 80 -13.49 -2.17 0.99
C ALA A 80 -12.30 -1.99 1.93
N MET A 81 -11.22 -1.31 1.50
CA MET A 81 -10.02 -1.12 2.31
C MET A 81 -10.29 -0.11 3.44
N PRO A 82 -10.20 -0.55 4.72
CA PRO A 82 -10.47 0.32 5.86
C PRO A 82 -9.34 1.35 6.08
N PRO A 83 -9.63 2.48 6.74
CA PRO A 83 -8.60 3.42 7.18
C PRO A 83 -7.77 2.85 8.33
N PHE A 84 -6.48 3.21 8.38
CA PHE A 84 -5.56 2.86 9.48
C PHE A 84 -5.09 4.08 10.28
N ARG A 85 -5.62 5.28 10.03
CA ARG A 85 -5.24 6.54 10.71
C ARG A 85 -5.26 6.51 12.24
N ASP A 86 -6.15 5.72 12.83
CA ASP A 86 -6.29 5.59 14.28
C ASP A 86 -5.55 4.36 14.84
N LEU A 87 -4.88 3.58 13.96
CA LEU A 87 -4.19 2.33 14.29
C LEU A 87 -2.69 2.38 14.06
N LEU A 88 -2.21 3.18 13.10
CA LEU A 88 -0.81 3.31 12.74
C LEU A 88 -0.36 4.76 12.85
N SER A 89 0.83 4.98 13.40
CA SER A 89 1.48 6.30 13.34
C SER A 89 1.89 6.67 11.90
N PRO A 90 2.21 7.95 11.65
CA PRO A 90 2.81 8.36 10.38
C PRO A 90 4.07 7.56 10.01
N GLU A 91 4.95 7.30 10.97
CA GLU A 91 6.17 6.54 10.77
C GLU A 91 5.88 5.06 10.47
N GLU A 92 4.91 4.46 11.16
CA GLU A 92 4.46 3.08 10.92
C GLU A 92 3.83 2.93 9.54
N THR A 93 3.04 3.92 9.12
CA THR A 93 2.46 3.99 7.77
C THR A 93 3.56 4.06 6.70
N ARG A 94 4.58 4.92 6.90
CA ARG A 94 5.74 4.96 6.00
C ARG A 94 6.51 3.64 6.01
N ALA A 95 6.69 3.03 7.18
CA ALA A 95 7.44 1.79 7.33
C ALA A 95 6.80 0.64 6.53
N VAL A 96 5.47 0.46 6.61
CA VAL A 96 4.79 -0.58 5.83
C VAL A 96 4.89 -0.31 4.33
N ILE A 97 4.80 0.94 3.88
CA ILE A 97 4.95 1.29 2.46
C ILE A 97 6.38 1.02 1.97
N ILE A 98 7.40 1.37 2.77
CA ILE A 98 8.80 1.06 2.45
C ILE A 98 9.02 -0.46 2.34
N TYR A 99 8.39 -1.25 3.22
CA TYR A 99 8.40 -2.70 3.08
C TYR A 99 7.74 -3.16 1.77
N LEU A 100 6.58 -2.58 1.38
CA LEU A 100 5.98 -2.92 0.08
C LEU A 100 6.92 -2.62 -1.10
N LYS A 101 7.65 -1.51 -1.04
CA LYS A 101 8.63 -1.13 -2.07
C LYS A 101 9.77 -2.15 -2.19
N SER A 102 10.14 -2.84 -1.11
CA SER A 102 11.22 -3.85 -1.14
C SER A 102 10.81 -5.12 -1.90
N LEU A 103 9.50 -5.32 -2.12
CA LEU A 103 8.93 -6.47 -2.83
C LEU A 103 9.05 -6.37 -4.35
N TRP A 104 9.22 -5.16 -4.88
CA TRP A 104 9.09 -4.92 -6.30
C TRP A 104 10.41 -5.12 -7.05
N GLY A 105 10.34 -5.26 -8.37
CA GLY A 105 11.51 -5.25 -9.23
C GLY A 105 12.13 -3.86 -9.36
N SER A 106 13.28 -3.78 -10.03
CA SER A 106 13.98 -2.51 -10.25
C SER A 106 13.16 -1.53 -11.11
N LYS A 107 12.39 -2.04 -12.08
CA LYS A 107 11.58 -1.21 -12.99
C LYS A 107 10.39 -0.59 -12.26
N GLU A 108 9.68 -1.38 -11.48
CA GLU A 108 8.53 -0.96 -10.68
C GLU A 108 8.96 0.08 -9.64
N ARG A 109 10.08 -0.16 -8.93
CA ARG A 109 10.63 0.84 -8.00
C ARG A 109 11.04 2.14 -8.69
N ALA A 110 11.60 2.08 -9.90
CA ALA A 110 11.97 3.27 -10.65
C ALA A 110 10.73 4.08 -11.07
N PHE A 111 9.71 3.40 -11.63
CA PHE A 111 8.44 4.02 -11.98
C PHE A 111 7.78 4.70 -10.77
N GLN A 112 7.75 3.99 -9.65
CA GLN A 112 7.16 4.51 -8.42
C GLN A 112 7.94 5.71 -7.85
N ALA A 113 9.28 5.67 -7.92
CA ALA A 113 10.12 6.77 -7.49
C ALA A 113 9.84 8.04 -8.32
N ASP A 114 9.70 7.91 -9.64
CA ASP A 114 9.36 9.03 -10.52
C ASP A 114 7.98 9.63 -10.20
N ALA A 115 6.99 8.78 -9.92
CA ALA A 115 5.66 9.23 -9.47
C ALA A 115 5.75 9.98 -8.13
N SER A 116 6.62 9.52 -7.22
CA SER A 116 6.80 10.09 -5.88
C SER A 116 7.54 11.43 -5.88
N LEU A 117 8.28 11.80 -6.94
CA LEU A 117 8.90 13.12 -7.04
C LEU A 117 7.89 14.27 -7.01
N LYS A 118 6.67 14.04 -7.51
CA LYS A 118 5.61 15.05 -7.59
C LYS A 118 4.61 14.98 -6.44
N ASP A 119 4.60 13.87 -5.71
CA ASP A 119 3.72 13.61 -4.56
C ASP A 119 4.45 12.70 -3.57
N PRO A 120 5.45 13.25 -2.84
CA PRO A 120 6.23 12.49 -1.87
C PRO A 120 5.36 12.13 -0.66
N PHE A 121 5.93 11.39 0.30
CA PHE A 121 5.28 11.28 1.59
C PHE A 121 5.03 12.67 2.19
N PRO A 122 3.91 12.88 2.92
CA PRO A 122 3.66 14.14 3.62
C PRO A 122 4.74 14.42 4.67
N ASP A 123 4.76 15.62 5.25
CA ASP A 123 5.76 16.02 6.28
C ASP A 123 5.30 15.76 7.73
N GLU A 124 4.13 15.13 7.89
CA GLU A 124 3.50 14.83 9.19
C GLU A 124 4.12 13.66 9.96
#